data_AF-A0A0N0DWI8-F1
#
_entry.id   AF-A0A0N0DWI8-F1
#
_cell.length_a   1.000
_cell.length_b   1.000
_cell.length_c   1.000
_cell.angle_alpha   90.00
_cell.angle_beta   90.00
_cell.angle_gamma   90.00
#
_symmetry.space_group_name_H-M   'P 1'
#
loop_
_entity.id
_entity.type
_entity.pdbx_description
1 polymer ?
#
loop_
_entity_poly.entity_id
_entity_poly.type
_entity_poly.pdbx_seq_one_letter_code
_entity_poly.pdbx_strand_id
1 'polypeptide(L)'
;MTQTVEDRSLEFIIRRSSDAPLPPLKSLRGQPFKQHHWRDAFDSEQAALREEVWALKSQLDRIPPDVYMATRNKLFPLAVSGEQQHFSNRAGHKLLESLESTGVWMELGKRLQGKSKKRPRELVFADVCGGPGAFTQALFQAGRRQGWKRMHGYGMTLGGVSGLDWYNHLLKSPHFTCTYGLDGTGDIFKLSNIECLASLTETAQLLLVVADGGFNVDFSVANYQETISSRILYGQWLAALKLLRTGGCFVLKLFDTFSPLSRAVLYLSCFLYGRVHIAKPRHSRVVNSERYLVCVDYQGYPDEDWRCYLDEYYEKGFVDDAHVPEFIPAEWCLKDATFRSDMCEMNTVIATNQKMALQMIIDAAPAMAAELAAKAEVDAAGEEKAASAADDGEDNK
;
A
#
# COMPACT_ATOMS: atom_id res chain seq x y z
N MET A 1 20.02 -26.38 -10.12
CA MET A 1 19.35 -26.17 -8.82
C MET A 1 18.15 -25.30 -9.09
N THR A 2 16.93 -25.76 -8.81
CA THR A 2 15.71 -24.95 -8.95
C THR A 2 15.81 -23.80 -7.96
N GLN A 3 15.84 -22.56 -8.44
CA GLN A 3 15.89 -21.38 -7.58
C GLN A 3 14.53 -21.23 -6.88
N THR A 4 14.51 -21.30 -5.55
CA THR A 4 13.31 -21.10 -4.73
C THR A 4 13.39 -19.77 -3.99
N VAL A 5 12.22 -19.19 -3.68
CA VAL A 5 12.11 -17.99 -2.85
C VAL A 5 11.22 -18.29 -1.65
N GLU A 6 11.63 -17.81 -0.48
CA GLU A 6 10.89 -17.96 0.78
C GLU A 6 10.11 -16.68 1.12
N ASP A 7 8.98 -16.83 1.83
CA ASP A 7 8.21 -15.71 2.37
C ASP A 7 8.99 -15.03 3.52
N ARG A 8 9.68 -13.94 3.19
CA ARG A 8 10.37 -13.09 4.17
C ARG A 8 10.05 -11.62 3.96
N SER A 9 10.10 -10.85 5.05
CA SER A 9 10.02 -9.40 4.96
C SER A 9 11.30 -8.85 4.35
N LEU A 10 11.17 -7.92 3.42
CA LEU A 10 12.28 -7.15 2.86
C LEU A 10 12.15 -5.70 3.29
N GLU A 11 13.28 -5.05 3.52
CA GLU A 11 13.36 -3.64 3.84
C GLU A 11 14.51 -3.02 3.05
N PHE A 12 14.26 -1.84 2.49
CA PHE A 12 15.24 -1.04 1.77
C PHE A 12 15.20 0.37 2.34
N ILE A 13 16.37 0.96 2.61
CA ILE A 13 16.48 2.38 2.94
C ILE A 13 16.68 3.11 1.62
N ILE A 14 15.87 4.15 1.37
CA ILE A 14 15.98 5.00 0.19
C ILE A 14 16.57 6.33 0.60
N ARG A 15 17.77 6.63 0.08
CA ARG A 15 18.51 7.84 0.43
C ARG A 15 18.67 8.74 -0.78
N ARG A 16 18.94 10.01 -0.52
CA ARG A 16 19.47 10.96 -1.49
C ARG A 16 20.93 11.26 -1.14
N SER A 17 21.69 11.80 -2.08
CA SER A 17 23.01 12.35 -1.78
C SER A 17 22.87 13.48 -0.73
N SER A 18 23.79 13.54 0.23
CA SER A 18 23.73 14.51 1.34
C SER A 18 23.79 15.96 0.86
N ASP A 19 24.50 16.19 -0.24
CA ASP A 19 24.69 17.44 -0.95
C ASP A 19 23.68 17.67 -2.09
N ALA A 20 22.72 16.76 -2.28
CA ALA A 20 21.67 16.95 -3.29
C ALA A 20 20.94 18.28 -3.05
N PRO A 21 20.86 19.16 -4.06
CA PRO A 21 20.18 20.44 -3.92
C PRO A 21 18.68 20.20 -3.74
N LEU A 22 18.02 21.13 -3.03
CA LEU A 22 16.57 21.09 -2.92
C LEU A 22 15.94 21.25 -4.31
N PRO A 23 15.04 20.33 -4.74
CA PRO A 23 14.26 20.49 -5.97
C PRO A 23 13.58 21.87 -6.06
N PRO A 24 13.83 22.67 -7.11
CA PRO A 24 13.29 24.02 -7.23
C PRO A 24 11.83 23.99 -7.73
N LEU A 25 10.91 23.42 -6.93
CA LEU A 25 9.50 23.21 -7.32
C LEU A 25 8.78 24.49 -7.73
N LYS A 26 9.19 25.65 -7.19
CA LYS A 26 8.72 26.98 -7.63
C LYS A 26 8.81 27.15 -9.15
N SER A 27 9.88 26.65 -9.77
CA SER A 27 10.11 26.81 -11.20
C SER A 27 9.05 26.10 -12.06
N LEU A 28 8.37 25.09 -11.52
CA LEU A 28 7.34 24.31 -12.21
C LEU A 28 5.92 24.90 -12.03
N ARG A 29 5.73 25.83 -11.09
CA ARG A 29 4.42 26.42 -10.78
C ARG A 29 3.86 27.21 -11.96
N GLY A 30 2.53 27.15 -12.13
CA GLY A 30 1.81 27.87 -13.18
C GLY A 30 2.09 27.39 -14.62
N GLN A 31 2.92 26.36 -14.80
CA GLN A 31 3.13 25.74 -16.10
C GLN A 31 2.08 24.64 -16.33
N PRO A 32 1.65 24.39 -17.58
CA PRO A 32 0.79 23.25 -17.87
C PRO A 32 1.53 21.93 -17.60
N PHE A 33 0.86 20.99 -16.93
CA PHE A 33 1.41 19.65 -16.71
C PHE A 33 1.36 18.84 -18.00
N LYS A 34 2.50 18.32 -18.41
CA LYS A 34 2.58 17.36 -19.51
C LYS A 34 1.85 16.09 -19.12
N GLN A 35 0.91 15.66 -19.95
CA GLN A 35 0.05 14.51 -19.69
C GLN A 35 0.54 13.28 -20.43
N HIS A 36 0.48 12.13 -19.77
CA HIS A 36 0.78 10.83 -20.36
C HIS A 36 -0.40 9.90 -20.12
N HIS A 37 -0.92 9.24 -21.15
CA HIS A 37 -1.89 8.16 -20.91
C HIS A 37 -1.23 7.09 -20.00
N TRP A 38 -1.97 6.49 -19.06
CA TRP A 38 -1.37 5.57 -18.07
C TRP A 38 -0.62 4.38 -18.70
N ARG A 39 -0.94 4.00 -19.94
CA ARG A 39 -0.19 2.97 -20.71
C ARG A 39 1.24 3.42 -21.06
N ASP A 40 1.43 4.71 -21.25
CA ASP A 40 2.67 5.33 -21.72
C ASP A 40 3.38 6.11 -20.60
N ALA A 41 2.86 6.07 -19.37
CA ALA A 41 3.39 6.76 -18.20
C ALA A 41 4.60 6.03 -17.56
N PHE A 42 5.45 5.42 -18.38
CA PHE A 42 6.69 4.77 -18.00
C PHE A 42 7.84 5.34 -18.82
N ASP A 43 9.05 5.37 -18.24
CA ASP A 43 10.27 5.68 -18.98
C ASP A 43 11.15 4.42 -19.18
N SER A 44 12.36 4.64 -19.69
CA SER A 44 13.33 3.59 -19.97
C SER A 44 14.10 3.10 -18.74
N GLU A 45 13.97 3.74 -17.57
CA GLU A 45 14.73 3.34 -16.39
C GLU A 45 14.24 1.99 -15.87
N GLN A 46 15.13 0.99 -15.88
CA GLN A 46 14.83 -0.41 -15.56
C GLN A 46 13.70 -1.05 -16.42
N ALA A 47 13.50 -0.57 -17.65
CA ALA A 47 12.46 -1.08 -18.54
C ALA A 47 12.57 -2.61 -18.80
N ALA A 48 13.78 -3.12 -19.05
CA ALA A 48 14.00 -4.55 -19.26
C ALA A 48 13.54 -5.40 -18.07
N LEU A 49 13.87 -4.97 -16.84
CA LEU A 49 13.45 -5.66 -15.62
C LEU A 49 11.91 -5.66 -15.46
N ARG A 50 11.26 -4.52 -15.74
CA ARG A 50 9.80 -4.38 -15.72
C ARG A 50 9.15 -5.33 -16.73
N GLU A 51 9.65 -5.36 -17.95
CA GLU A 51 9.12 -6.20 -19.04
C GLU A 51 9.28 -7.70 -18.76
N GLU A 52 10.39 -8.11 -18.15
CA GLU A 52 10.58 -9.50 -17.70
C GLU A 52 9.56 -9.93 -16.64
N VAL A 53 9.24 -9.06 -15.68
CA VAL A 53 8.18 -9.34 -14.69
C VAL A 53 6.82 -9.44 -15.36
N TRP A 54 6.51 -8.51 -16.28
CA TRP A 54 5.24 -8.49 -17.00
C TRP A 54 5.06 -9.74 -17.87
N ALA A 55 6.12 -10.21 -18.53
CA ALA A 55 6.10 -11.42 -19.34
C ALA A 55 5.72 -12.66 -18.51
N LEU A 56 6.19 -12.77 -17.27
CA LEU A 56 5.80 -13.86 -16.36
C LEU A 56 4.37 -13.69 -15.84
N LYS A 57 3.95 -12.47 -15.49
CA LYS A 57 2.57 -12.19 -15.08
C LYS A 57 1.58 -12.60 -16.17
N SER A 58 1.85 -12.24 -17.44
CA SER A 58 0.99 -12.60 -18.58
C SER A 58 0.97 -14.10 -18.89
N GLN A 59 1.95 -14.88 -18.44
CA GLN A 59 1.86 -16.35 -18.55
C GLN A 59 0.85 -16.95 -17.58
N LEU A 60 0.59 -16.29 -16.44
CA LEU A 60 -0.43 -16.74 -15.48
C LEU A 60 -1.85 -16.66 -16.06
N ASP A 61 -2.10 -15.81 -17.06
CA ASP A 61 -3.41 -15.67 -17.72
C ASP A 61 -3.87 -16.98 -18.38
N ARG A 62 -2.95 -17.92 -18.61
CA ARG A 62 -3.23 -19.26 -19.16
C ARG A 62 -3.62 -20.29 -18.10
N ILE A 63 -3.46 -19.96 -16.82
CA ILE A 63 -3.73 -20.86 -15.69
C ILE A 63 -5.14 -20.55 -15.17
N PRO A 64 -6.03 -21.56 -15.04
CA PRO A 64 -7.36 -21.36 -14.46
C PRO A 64 -7.28 -20.71 -13.06
N PRO A 65 -8.17 -19.76 -12.72
CA PRO A 65 -8.08 -19.00 -11.47
C PRO A 65 -8.05 -19.86 -10.20
N ASP A 66 -8.83 -20.94 -10.16
CA ASP A 66 -8.88 -21.93 -9.08
C ASP A 66 -7.55 -22.68 -8.91
N VAL A 67 -6.98 -23.16 -10.02
CA VAL A 67 -5.65 -23.79 -10.05
C VAL A 67 -4.58 -22.81 -9.59
N TYR A 68 -4.61 -21.57 -10.06
CA TYR A 68 -3.68 -20.52 -9.63
C TYR A 68 -3.81 -20.24 -8.13
N MET A 69 -5.03 -20.07 -7.61
CA MET A 69 -5.27 -19.85 -6.18
C MET A 69 -4.77 -21.02 -5.32
N ALA A 70 -5.07 -22.25 -5.71
CA ALA A 70 -4.65 -23.45 -4.98
C ALA A 70 -3.13 -23.61 -4.98
N THR A 71 -2.49 -23.45 -6.16
CA THR A 71 -1.03 -23.53 -6.32
C THR A 71 -0.33 -22.47 -5.48
N ARG A 72 -0.77 -21.20 -5.60
CA ARG A 72 -0.22 -20.08 -4.83
C ARG A 72 -0.35 -20.32 -3.32
N ASN A 73 -1.51 -20.76 -2.86
CA ASN A 73 -1.75 -20.97 -1.43
C ASN A 73 -0.93 -22.13 -0.87
N LYS A 74 -0.68 -23.19 -1.67
CA LYS A 74 0.19 -24.31 -1.30
C LYS A 74 1.65 -23.90 -1.20
N LEU A 75 2.12 -23.04 -2.13
CA LEU A 75 3.51 -22.55 -2.14
C LEU A 75 3.76 -21.44 -1.11
N PHE A 76 2.78 -20.57 -0.86
CA PHE A 76 2.92 -19.36 -0.03
C PHE A 76 1.80 -19.28 1.04
N PRO A 77 1.82 -20.16 2.05
CA PRO A 77 0.71 -20.33 3.00
C PRO A 77 0.50 -19.13 3.94
N LEU A 78 1.53 -18.31 4.20
CA LEU A 78 1.40 -17.10 5.02
C LEU A 78 0.63 -15.99 4.30
N ALA A 79 0.53 -16.07 2.97
CA ALA A 79 -0.10 -15.06 2.12
C ALA A 79 -1.52 -15.46 1.65
N VAL A 80 -2.17 -16.42 2.33
CA VAL A 80 -3.56 -16.82 2.10
C VAL A 80 -4.52 -15.70 2.53
N SER A 81 -5.59 -15.47 1.74
CA SER A 81 -6.64 -14.49 2.09
C SER A 81 -7.52 -15.04 3.21
N GLY A 82 -7.99 -14.18 4.12
CA GLY A 82 -8.99 -14.53 5.12
C GLY A 82 -8.76 -13.83 6.46
N GLU A 83 -9.66 -14.11 7.40
CA GLU A 83 -9.47 -13.80 8.81
C GLU A 83 -8.27 -14.59 9.34
N GLN A 84 -7.36 -13.90 10.01
CA GLN A 84 -6.20 -14.53 10.64
C GLN A 84 -6.18 -14.11 12.10
N GLN A 85 -6.27 -15.10 13.02
CA GLN A 85 -6.24 -15.09 14.52
C GLN A 85 -6.59 -13.80 15.30
N HIS A 86 -6.10 -12.64 14.89
CA HIS A 86 -6.22 -11.34 15.56
C HIS A 86 -6.88 -10.23 14.72
N PHE A 87 -7.03 -10.39 13.41
CA PHE A 87 -7.58 -9.36 12.52
C PHE A 87 -8.62 -9.91 11.55
N SER A 88 -9.64 -9.10 11.29
CA SER A 88 -10.67 -9.38 10.28
C SER A 88 -10.10 -9.55 8.87
N ASN A 89 -8.91 -9.01 8.60
CA ASN A 89 -8.12 -9.33 7.40
C ASN A 89 -6.61 -9.13 7.63
N ARG A 90 -5.78 -9.65 6.71
CA ARG A 90 -4.31 -9.60 6.76
C ARG A 90 -3.66 -8.21 6.66
N ALA A 91 -4.40 -7.15 6.32
CA ALA A 91 -3.81 -5.83 6.15
C ALA A 91 -3.16 -5.35 7.45
N GLY A 92 -3.82 -5.61 8.60
CA GLY A 92 -3.25 -5.32 9.92
C GLY A 92 -1.85 -5.93 10.14
N HIS A 93 -1.63 -7.19 9.73
CA HIS A 93 -0.32 -7.83 9.83
C HIS A 93 0.75 -7.12 8.99
N LYS A 94 0.41 -6.76 7.74
CA LYS A 94 1.33 -6.05 6.84
C LYS A 94 1.78 -4.72 7.45
N LEU A 95 0.83 -3.94 7.98
CA LEU A 95 1.13 -2.68 8.65
C LEU A 95 2.08 -2.89 9.83
N LEU A 96 1.76 -3.82 10.75
CA LEU A 96 2.58 -4.04 11.93
C LEU A 96 4.00 -4.49 11.59
N GLU A 97 4.17 -5.32 10.56
CA GLU A 97 5.48 -5.75 10.07
C GLU A 97 6.28 -4.58 9.47
N SER A 98 5.63 -3.70 8.70
CA SER A 98 6.25 -2.49 8.16
C SER A 98 6.68 -1.53 9.28
N LEU A 99 5.84 -1.33 10.30
CA LEU A 99 6.14 -0.43 11.43
C LEU A 99 7.29 -0.97 12.30
N GLU A 100 7.34 -2.29 12.51
CA GLU A 100 8.37 -2.95 13.31
C GLU A 100 9.74 -2.90 12.62
N SER A 101 9.81 -3.36 11.36
CA SER A 101 11.08 -3.43 10.60
C SER A 101 11.77 -2.08 10.47
N THR A 102 11.01 -1.03 10.19
CA THR A 102 11.54 0.31 9.90
C THR A 102 11.79 1.18 11.14
N GLY A 103 11.48 0.65 12.34
CA GLY A 103 11.70 1.36 13.60
C GLY A 103 10.73 2.51 13.87
N VAL A 104 9.52 2.49 13.28
CA VAL A 104 8.48 3.50 13.54
C VAL A 104 8.08 3.51 15.01
N TRP A 105 7.93 2.33 15.63
CA TRP A 105 7.58 2.24 17.04
C TRP A 105 8.63 2.88 17.95
N MET A 106 9.91 2.72 17.61
CA MET A 106 11.00 3.35 18.33
C MET A 106 10.91 4.87 18.23
N GLU A 107 10.64 5.41 17.04
CA GLU A 107 10.52 6.85 16.85
C GLU A 107 9.30 7.43 17.58
N LEU A 108 8.12 6.85 17.40
CA LEU A 108 6.91 7.26 18.12
C LEU A 108 7.10 7.15 19.63
N GLY A 109 7.76 6.09 20.11
CA GLY A 109 8.11 5.92 21.52
C GLY A 109 8.93 7.08 22.07
N LYS A 110 9.99 7.52 21.37
CA LYS A 110 10.79 8.69 21.77
C LYS A 110 9.94 9.96 21.85
N ARG A 111 8.99 10.16 20.92
CA ARG A 111 8.14 11.36 20.87
C ARG A 111 7.04 11.37 21.93
N LEU A 112 6.55 10.18 22.31
CA LEU A 112 5.50 9.99 23.32
C LEU A 112 6.06 9.91 24.74
N GLN A 113 7.34 9.62 24.92
CA GLN A 113 8.06 9.75 26.19
C GLN A 113 8.11 11.22 26.61
N GLY A 114 7.11 11.67 27.37
CA GLY A 114 7.07 13.02 27.94
C GLY A 114 8.12 13.21 29.03
N LYS A 115 8.52 14.47 29.28
CA LYS A 115 9.37 14.84 30.44
C LYS A 115 8.71 14.56 31.80
N SER A 116 7.40 14.30 31.85
CA SER A 116 6.63 14.08 33.08
C SER A 116 5.90 12.74 33.05
N LYS A 117 6.20 11.87 34.01
CA LYS A 117 5.52 10.57 34.21
C LYS A 117 4.02 10.71 34.58
N LYS A 118 3.55 11.92 34.95
CA LYS A 118 2.17 12.17 35.42
C LYS A 118 1.18 12.50 34.30
N ARG A 119 1.64 12.83 33.07
CA ARG A 119 0.78 13.13 31.92
C ARG A 119 1.33 12.42 30.66
N PRO A 120 1.01 11.13 30.45
CA PRO A 120 1.43 10.44 29.25
C PRO A 120 0.83 11.14 28.02
N ARG A 121 1.65 11.33 26.98
CA ARG A 121 1.20 11.89 25.70
C ARG A 121 0.28 10.88 25.01
N GLU A 122 -0.74 11.41 24.34
CA GLU A 122 -1.66 10.65 23.52
C GLU A 122 -1.03 10.41 22.15
N LEU A 123 -1.11 9.19 21.64
CA LEU A 123 -0.82 8.93 20.23
C LEU A 123 -2.06 9.27 19.41
N VAL A 124 -1.95 10.30 18.57
CA VAL A 124 -2.96 10.58 17.55
C VAL A 124 -2.47 10.07 16.20
N PHE A 125 -3.32 9.32 15.52
CA PHE A 125 -3.05 8.82 14.16
C PHE A 125 -4.22 9.12 13.21
N ALA A 126 -3.97 9.04 11.90
CA ALA A 126 -5.00 9.02 10.88
C ALA A 126 -4.86 7.80 9.95
N ASP A 127 -5.99 7.23 9.55
CA ASP A 127 -6.11 6.11 8.61
C ASP A 127 -6.87 6.59 7.35
N VAL A 128 -6.11 6.87 6.29
CA VAL A 128 -6.60 7.48 5.05
C VAL A 128 -6.82 6.40 4.00
N CYS A 129 -7.99 6.40 3.35
CA CYS A 129 -8.46 5.27 2.54
C CYS A 129 -8.44 3.96 3.35
N GLY A 130 -8.71 4.04 4.65
CA GLY A 130 -8.46 2.96 5.61
C GLY A 130 -9.56 1.92 5.73
N GLY A 131 -10.67 2.10 5.03
CA GLY A 131 -11.80 1.20 5.10
C GLY A 131 -11.43 -0.23 4.65
N PRO A 132 -11.94 -1.27 5.33
CA PRO A 132 -12.95 -1.19 6.40
C PRO A 132 -12.39 -0.93 7.81
N GLY A 133 -11.08 -0.76 7.96
CA GLY A 133 -10.44 -0.33 9.21
C GLY A 133 -9.52 -1.35 9.88
N ALA A 134 -8.98 -2.31 9.11
CA ALA A 134 -8.03 -3.30 9.63
C ALA A 134 -6.73 -2.66 10.13
N PHE A 135 -6.25 -1.58 9.49
CA PHE A 135 -5.10 -0.80 9.95
C PHE A 135 -5.41 -0.13 11.30
N THR A 136 -6.52 0.60 11.39
CA THR A 136 -7.02 1.17 12.65
C THR A 136 -7.13 0.14 13.79
N GLN A 137 -7.70 -1.04 13.54
CA GLN A 137 -7.77 -2.13 14.52
C GLN A 137 -6.38 -2.57 15.00
N ALA A 138 -5.46 -2.79 14.05
CA ALA A 138 -4.09 -3.20 14.33
C ALA A 138 -3.34 -2.15 15.17
N LEU A 139 -3.50 -0.87 14.86
CA LEU A 139 -2.88 0.22 15.62
C LEU A 139 -3.40 0.26 17.07
N PHE A 140 -4.71 0.18 17.29
CA PHE A 140 -5.25 0.14 18.65
C PHE A 140 -4.77 -1.08 19.44
N GLN A 141 -4.66 -2.25 18.81
CA GLN A 141 -4.12 -3.43 19.48
C GLN A 141 -2.63 -3.31 19.79
N ALA A 142 -1.83 -2.84 18.84
CA ALA A 142 -0.39 -2.68 18.99
C ALA A 142 -0.05 -1.61 20.04
N GLY A 143 -0.71 -0.46 20.00
CA GLY A 143 -0.45 0.60 20.97
C GLY A 143 -0.78 0.19 22.42
N ARG A 144 -1.83 -0.64 22.63
CA ARG A 144 -2.07 -1.26 23.95
C ARG A 144 -0.89 -2.13 24.40
N ARG A 145 -0.31 -2.93 23.50
CA ARG A 145 0.88 -3.76 23.78
C ARG A 145 2.13 -2.92 24.04
N GLN A 146 2.28 -1.77 23.38
CA GLN A 146 3.33 -0.79 23.61
C GLN A 146 3.15 0.00 24.93
N GLY A 147 2.05 -0.24 25.67
CA GLY A 147 1.75 0.47 26.92
C GLY A 147 1.22 1.89 26.72
N TRP A 148 0.83 2.27 25.49
CA TRP A 148 0.23 3.57 25.19
C TRP A 148 -1.22 3.58 25.66
N LYS A 149 -1.45 4.24 26.80
CA LYS A 149 -2.75 4.28 27.47
C LYS A 149 -3.77 5.20 26.79
N ARG A 150 -3.30 6.11 25.93
CA ARG A 150 -4.14 7.11 25.25
C ARG A 150 -3.83 7.09 23.77
N MET A 151 -4.83 6.71 22.99
CA MET A 151 -4.78 6.72 21.53
C MET A 151 -6.09 7.30 20.99
N HIS A 152 -5.97 8.08 19.92
CA HIS A 152 -7.13 8.55 19.16
C HIS A 152 -6.84 8.42 17.67
N GLY A 153 -7.76 7.81 16.94
CA GLY A 153 -7.68 7.65 15.49
C GLY A 153 -8.63 8.60 14.78
N TYR A 154 -8.17 9.18 13.67
CA TYR A 154 -9.02 9.84 12.68
C TYR A 154 -9.08 8.98 11.43
N GLY A 155 -10.18 9.00 10.69
CA GLY A 155 -10.31 8.19 9.48
C GLY A 155 -11.10 8.87 8.39
N MET A 156 -10.67 8.64 7.15
CA MET A 156 -11.43 8.97 5.94
C MET A 156 -11.32 7.83 4.93
N THR A 157 -12.45 7.42 4.36
CA THR A 157 -12.58 6.38 3.32
C THR A 157 -13.85 6.65 2.52
N LEU A 158 -14.06 5.97 1.40
CA LEU A 158 -15.31 6.07 0.63
C LEU A 158 -16.51 5.62 1.49
N GLY A 159 -17.48 6.52 1.69
CA GLY A 159 -18.68 6.25 2.50
C GLY A 159 -19.74 5.45 1.75
N GLY A 160 -20.39 4.50 2.42
CA GLY A 160 -21.49 3.72 1.86
C GLY A 160 -21.11 2.69 0.79
N VAL A 161 -19.81 2.48 0.54
CA VAL A 161 -19.32 1.50 -0.43
C VAL A 161 -19.00 0.18 0.27
N SER A 162 -19.67 -0.90 -0.14
CA SER A 162 -19.50 -2.22 0.46
C SER A 162 -18.03 -2.66 0.44
N GLY A 163 -17.51 -3.09 1.60
CA GLY A 163 -16.13 -3.52 1.78
C GLY A 163 -15.10 -2.39 1.89
N LEU A 164 -15.48 -1.13 1.60
CA LEU A 164 -14.61 0.05 1.72
C LEU A 164 -15.07 1.02 2.83
N ASP A 165 -16.24 0.81 3.42
CA ASP A 165 -16.71 1.60 4.56
C ASP A 165 -16.26 0.99 5.89
N TRP A 166 -16.19 1.81 6.94
CA TRP A 166 -15.66 1.44 8.24
C TRP A 166 -16.49 0.37 8.94
N TYR A 167 -15.80 -0.50 9.68
CA TYR A 167 -16.46 -1.42 10.59
C TYR A 167 -17.33 -0.68 11.61
N ASN A 168 -18.55 -1.19 11.83
CA ASN A 168 -19.53 -0.60 12.75
C ASN A 168 -19.00 -0.37 14.18
N HIS A 169 -18.07 -1.20 14.68
CA HIS A 169 -17.50 -1.00 16.02
C HIS A 169 -16.50 0.16 16.08
N LEU A 170 -15.85 0.51 14.97
CA LEU A 170 -15.00 1.70 14.90
C LEU A 170 -15.86 2.97 14.89
N LEU A 171 -16.95 2.97 14.11
CA LEU A 171 -17.90 4.09 14.06
C LEU A 171 -18.56 4.39 15.42
N LYS A 172 -18.68 3.37 16.28
CA LYS A 172 -19.24 3.49 17.64
C LYS A 172 -18.18 3.76 18.71
N SER A 173 -16.89 3.76 18.36
CA SER A 173 -15.80 3.92 19.30
C SER A 173 -15.59 5.39 19.67
N PRO A 174 -15.49 5.76 20.96
CA PRO A 174 -15.17 7.14 21.35
C PRO A 174 -13.71 7.51 21.04
N HIS A 175 -12.86 6.53 20.70
CA HIS A 175 -11.45 6.72 20.37
C HIS A 175 -11.19 6.86 18.86
N PHE A 176 -12.25 6.85 18.03
CA PHE A 176 -12.14 6.96 16.59
C PHE A 176 -13.10 8.01 16.04
N THR A 177 -12.58 8.97 15.27
CA THR A 177 -13.37 10.02 14.62
C THR A 177 -13.30 9.83 13.10
N CYS A 178 -14.42 9.40 12.52
CA CYS A 178 -14.57 9.28 11.07
C CYS A 178 -15.05 10.59 10.46
N THR A 179 -14.54 10.93 9.27
CA THR A 179 -15.12 11.93 8.36
C THR A 179 -15.23 11.35 6.95
N TYR A 180 -16.23 11.79 6.20
CA TYR A 180 -16.38 11.50 4.77
C TYR A 180 -16.07 12.75 3.93
N GLY A 181 -15.20 13.62 4.43
CA GLY A 181 -14.83 14.86 3.74
C GLY A 181 -15.92 15.92 3.75
N LEU A 182 -15.69 17.00 3.02
CA LEU A 182 -16.59 18.16 2.99
C LEU A 182 -17.91 17.84 2.27
N ASP A 183 -17.86 16.98 1.25
CA ASP A 183 -19.01 16.61 0.43
C ASP A 183 -19.69 15.30 0.85
N GLY A 184 -19.17 14.66 1.91
CA GLY A 184 -19.74 13.43 2.45
C GLY A 184 -19.42 12.16 1.66
N THR A 185 -18.58 12.19 0.62
CA THR A 185 -18.25 10.98 -0.16
C THR A 185 -17.05 10.21 0.39
N GLY A 186 -16.13 10.91 1.06
CA GLY A 186 -14.84 10.39 1.50
C GLY A 186 -13.88 10.10 0.35
N ASP A 187 -14.15 10.67 -0.83
CA ASP A 187 -13.32 10.52 -2.02
C ASP A 187 -12.01 11.28 -1.85
N ILE A 188 -10.90 10.52 -1.82
CA ILE A 188 -9.55 11.06 -1.68
C ILE A 188 -9.15 11.92 -2.88
N PHE A 189 -9.79 11.73 -4.05
CA PHE A 189 -9.50 12.49 -5.29
C PHE A 189 -9.87 13.96 -5.22
N LYS A 190 -10.53 14.38 -4.15
CA LYS A 190 -10.97 15.75 -3.91
C LYS A 190 -10.11 16.38 -2.83
N LEU A 191 -9.33 17.40 -3.20
CA LEU A 191 -8.48 18.12 -2.24
C LEU A 191 -9.29 18.66 -1.06
N SER A 192 -10.51 19.15 -1.29
CA SER A 192 -11.42 19.63 -0.25
C SER A 192 -11.74 18.59 0.83
N ASN A 193 -11.75 17.30 0.49
CA ASN A 193 -11.99 16.22 1.44
C ASN A 193 -10.75 15.98 2.32
N ILE A 194 -9.55 16.06 1.73
CA ILE A 194 -8.29 16.03 2.48
C ILE A 194 -8.21 17.24 3.43
N GLU A 195 -8.58 18.43 2.95
CA GLU A 195 -8.57 19.66 3.76
C GLU A 195 -9.57 19.61 4.90
N CYS A 196 -10.77 19.04 4.68
CA CYS A 196 -11.72 18.79 5.75
C CYS A 196 -11.12 17.94 6.87
N LEU A 197 -10.45 16.84 6.53
CA LEU A 197 -9.74 16.00 7.52
C LEU A 197 -8.58 16.75 8.21
N ALA A 198 -7.86 17.60 7.47
CA ALA A 198 -6.80 18.43 8.03
C ALA A 198 -7.34 19.46 9.04
N SER A 199 -8.46 20.12 8.75
CA SER A 199 -9.12 21.04 9.67
C SER A 199 -9.62 20.34 10.95
N LEU A 200 -10.18 19.13 10.82
CA LEU A 200 -10.61 18.34 11.99
C LEU A 200 -9.46 17.96 12.92
N THR A 201 -8.25 17.87 12.38
CA THR A 201 -7.04 17.45 13.11
C THR A 201 -6.08 18.60 13.41
N GLU A 202 -6.48 19.86 13.15
CA GLU A 202 -5.62 21.03 13.23
C GLU A 202 -4.92 21.16 14.60
N THR A 203 -5.66 20.98 15.69
CA THR A 203 -5.15 21.08 17.06
C THR A 203 -4.56 19.78 17.60
N ALA A 204 -4.64 18.69 16.83
CA ALA A 204 -4.17 17.38 17.26
C ALA A 204 -2.67 17.20 17.00
N GLN A 205 -1.97 16.53 17.92
CA GLN A 205 -0.58 16.13 17.73
C GLN A 205 -0.52 14.82 16.92
N LEU A 206 -0.90 14.89 15.64
CA LEU A 206 -0.98 13.75 14.73
C LEU A 206 0.42 13.31 14.30
N LEU A 207 0.85 12.16 14.84
CA LEU A 207 2.22 11.63 14.69
C LEU A 207 2.28 10.40 13.80
N LEU A 208 1.16 9.85 13.36
CA LEU A 208 1.14 8.70 12.45
C LEU A 208 0.03 8.86 11.43
N VAL A 209 0.38 8.78 10.14
CA VAL A 209 -0.60 8.58 9.07
C VAL A 209 -0.35 7.21 8.47
N VAL A 210 -1.41 6.45 8.24
CA VAL A 210 -1.36 5.18 7.50
C VAL A 210 -2.36 5.24 6.36
N ALA A 211 -2.02 4.61 5.24
CA ALA A 211 -2.86 4.63 4.06
C ALA A 211 -2.73 3.33 3.25
N ASP A 212 -3.85 2.66 2.99
CA ASP A 212 -3.94 1.37 2.30
C ASP A 212 -4.94 1.39 1.12
N GLY A 213 -5.16 2.58 0.55
CA GLY A 213 -6.04 2.79 -0.58
C GLY A 213 -5.59 2.03 -1.82
N GLY A 214 -6.55 1.41 -2.49
CA GLY A 214 -6.38 0.74 -3.76
C GLY A 214 -7.73 0.28 -4.27
N PHE A 215 -7.81 -0.07 -5.54
CA PHE A 215 -9.02 -0.55 -6.18
C PHE A 215 -8.70 -1.74 -7.08
N ASN A 216 -9.74 -2.50 -7.43
CA ASN A 216 -9.59 -3.63 -8.32
C ASN A 216 -9.25 -3.13 -9.72
N VAL A 217 -8.15 -3.61 -10.27
CA VAL A 217 -7.73 -3.38 -11.65
C VAL A 217 -8.05 -4.64 -12.44
N ASP A 218 -8.66 -4.47 -13.61
CA ASP A 218 -8.96 -5.59 -14.50
C ASP A 218 -7.69 -6.37 -14.86
N PHE A 219 -7.80 -7.70 -14.92
CA PHE A 219 -6.66 -8.57 -15.20
C PHE A 219 -5.95 -8.22 -16.52
N SER A 220 -6.69 -7.81 -17.57
CA SER A 220 -6.13 -7.44 -18.87
C SER A 220 -5.20 -6.22 -18.82
N VAL A 221 -5.25 -5.43 -17.75
CA VAL A 221 -4.43 -4.24 -17.55
C VAL A 221 -3.71 -4.24 -16.19
N ALA A 222 -3.66 -5.37 -15.49
CA ALA A 222 -3.05 -5.49 -14.16
C ALA A 222 -1.56 -5.11 -14.13
N ASN A 223 -0.84 -5.29 -15.24
CA ASN A 223 0.56 -4.84 -15.39
C ASN A 223 0.73 -3.32 -15.24
N TYR A 224 -0.33 -2.55 -15.49
CA TYR A 224 -0.36 -1.08 -15.39
C TYR A 224 -0.91 -0.57 -14.06
N GLN A 225 -1.10 -1.44 -13.06
CA GLN A 225 -1.65 -1.06 -11.76
C GLN A 225 -0.88 0.09 -11.10
N GLU A 226 0.43 0.18 -11.29
CA GLU A 226 1.24 1.30 -10.82
C GLU A 226 0.75 2.64 -11.37
N THR A 227 0.69 2.78 -12.70
CA THR A 227 0.35 4.06 -13.35
C THR A 227 -1.14 4.39 -13.24
N ILE A 228 -2.01 3.38 -13.28
CA ILE A 228 -3.45 3.53 -13.03
C ILE A 228 -3.71 4.03 -11.59
N SER A 229 -2.89 3.64 -10.62
CA SER A 229 -3.04 4.05 -9.22
C SER A 229 -2.38 5.41 -8.89
N SER A 230 -1.85 6.13 -9.88
CA SER A 230 -1.08 7.38 -9.67
C SER A 230 -1.83 8.42 -8.84
N ARG A 231 -3.11 8.65 -9.15
CA ARG A 231 -3.93 9.68 -8.47
C ARG A 231 -4.23 9.33 -7.01
N ILE A 232 -4.52 8.05 -6.73
CA ILE A 232 -4.79 7.58 -5.35
C ILE A 232 -3.50 7.53 -4.52
N LEU A 233 -2.38 7.15 -5.14
CA LEU A 233 -1.06 7.19 -4.51
C LEU A 233 -0.70 8.62 -4.11
N TYR A 234 -0.86 9.57 -5.03
CA TYR A 234 -0.56 10.97 -4.77
C TYR A 234 -1.46 11.57 -3.69
N GLY A 235 -2.78 11.35 -3.79
CA GLY A 235 -3.75 11.88 -2.82
C GLY A 235 -3.48 11.42 -1.39
N GLN A 236 -3.12 10.15 -1.21
CA GLN A 236 -2.76 9.61 0.12
C GLN A 236 -1.43 10.17 0.63
N TRP A 237 -0.44 10.33 -0.25
CA TRP A 237 0.84 10.96 0.11
C TRP A 237 0.63 12.44 0.50
N LEU A 238 -0.12 13.21 -0.28
CA LEU A 238 -0.45 14.61 0.02
C LEU A 238 -1.25 14.74 1.33
N ALA A 239 -2.21 13.85 1.56
CA ALA A 239 -2.94 13.82 2.82
C ALA A 239 -2.00 13.66 4.02
N ALA A 240 -1.01 12.77 3.94
CA ALA A 240 -0.04 12.61 5.00
C ALA A 240 0.76 13.90 5.28
N LEU A 241 1.19 14.61 4.24
CA LEU A 241 1.94 15.86 4.38
C LEU A 241 1.10 16.99 5.02
N LYS A 242 -0.20 17.03 4.77
CA LYS A 242 -1.15 18.00 5.37
C LYS A 242 -1.50 17.65 6.82
N LEU A 243 -1.52 16.36 7.17
CA LEU A 243 -1.96 15.88 8.47
C LEU A 243 -0.83 15.81 9.50
N LEU A 244 0.37 15.39 9.08
CA LEU A 244 1.46 15.11 10.00
C LEU A 244 1.99 16.36 10.71
N ARG A 245 2.36 16.18 11.97
CA ARG A 245 3.19 17.13 12.72
C ARG A 245 4.65 16.70 12.65
N THR A 246 5.56 17.66 12.83
CA THR A 246 7.01 17.40 12.83
C THR A 246 7.37 16.28 13.80
N GLY A 247 8.20 15.35 13.35
CA GLY A 247 8.56 14.11 14.05
C GLY A 247 7.57 12.96 13.88
N GLY A 248 6.52 13.14 13.05
CA GLY A 248 5.57 12.08 12.73
C GLY A 248 6.08 11.06 11.71
N CYS A 249 5.34 9.97 11.53
CA CYS A 249 5.65 8.87 10.63
C CYS A 249 4.50 8.62 9.63
N PHE A 250 4.82 8.07 8.47
CA PHE A 250 3.86 7.76 7.42
C PHE A 250 4.05 6.33 6.91
N VAL A 251 2.95 5.61 6.65
CA VAL A 251 2.95 4.33 5.93
C VAL A 251 1.96 4.40 4.77
N LEU A 252 2.40 4.09 3.56
CA LEU A 252 1.58 4.08 2.35
C LEU A 252 1.78 2.80 1.57
N LYS A 253 0.68 2.10 1.24
CA LYS A 253 0.74 1.03 0.24
C LYS A 253 1.13 1.60 -1.12
N LEU A 254 2.10 0.95 -1.74
CA LEU A 254 2.52 1.13 -3.12
C LEU A 254 2.34 -0.19 -3.89
N PHE A 255 2.40 -0.09 -5.22
CA PHE A 255 2.57 -1.24 -6.10
C PHE A 255 4.00 -1.27 -6.62
N ASP A 256 4.20 -1.52 -7.92
CA ASP A 256 5.49 -1.34 -8.54
C ASP A 256 5.92 0.14 -8.46
N THR A 257 7.22 0.37 -8.65
CA THR A 257 7.87 1.68 -8.53
C THR A 257 8.80 1.94 -9.72
N PHE A 258 8.33 1.60 -10.93
CA PHE A 258 9.03 1.79 -12.21
C PHE A 258 8.64 3.06 -12.96
N SER A 259 7.56 3.74 -12.58
CA SER A 259 7.10 4.97 -13.21
C SER A 259 7.85 6.21 -12.69
N PRO A 260 7.96 7.28 -13.50
CA PRO A 260 8.52 8.56 -13.04
C PRO A 260 7.80 9.13 -11.82
N LEU A 261 6.47 8.98 -11.74
CA LEU A 261 5.66 9.51 -10.63
C LEU A 261 5.99 8.82 -9.30
N SER A 262 6.02 7.49 -9.27
CA SER A 262 6.41 6.74 -8.08
C SER A 262 7.82 7.10 -7.62
N ARG A 263 8.77 7.20 -8.57
CA ARG A 263 10.14 7.65 -8.27
C ARG A 263 10.18 9.05 -7.68
N ALA A 264 9.43 9.98 -8.24
CA ALA A 264 9.36 11.35 -7.75
C ALA A 264 8.78 11.43 -6.34
N VAL A 265 7.71 10.69 -6.03
CA VAL A 265 7.16 10.61 -4.66
C VAL A 265 8.18 10.09 -3.66
N LEU A 266 8.95 9.06 -4.01
CA LEU A 266 10.02 8.54 -3.15
C LEU A 266 11.15 9.55 -2.98
N TYR A 267 11.59 10.17 -4.08
CA TYR A 267 12.67 11.16 -4.07
C TYR A 267 12.34 12.38 -3.22
N LEU A 268 11.16 12.98 -3.42
CA LEU A 268 10.71 14.13 -2.65
C LEU A 268 10.49 13.77 -1.18
N SER A 269 10.07 12.53 -0.87
CA SER A 269 10.00 12.05 0.51
C SER A 269 11.36 12.07 1.22
N CYS A 270 12.48 11.86 0.51
CA CYS A 270 13.82 11.96 1.09
C CYS A 270 14.23 13.41 1.49
N PHE A 271 13.44 14.42 1.12
CA PHE A 271 13.60 15.81 1.59
C PHE A 271 12.61 16.16 2.72
N LEU A 272 11.49 15.44 2.80
CA LEU A 272 10.39 15.71 3.73
C LEU A 272 10.50 14.91 5.04
N TYR A 273 11.31 13.85 5.06
CA TYR A 273 11.44 12.94 6.19
C TYR A 273 12.90 12.63 6.50
N GLY A 274 13.21 12.36 7.77
CA GLY A 274 14.57 12.03 8.20
C GLY A 274 15.03 10.66 7.70
N ARG A 275 14.11 9.70 7.56
CA ARG A 275 14.38 8.38 6.97
C ARG A 275 13.22 7.93 6.09
N VAL A 276 13.55 7.33 4.95
CA VAL A 276 12.58 6.79 3.99
C VAL A 276 12.94 5.34 3.71
N HIS A 277 11.94 4.47 3.81
CA HIS A 277 12.08 3.04 3.64
C HIS A 277 11.04 2.52 2.65
N ILE A 278 11.38 1.43 1.96
CA ILE A 278 10.41 0.55 1.31
C ILE A 278 10.42 -0.79 2.01
N ALA A 279 9.26 -1.19 2.53
CA ALA A 279 9.06 -2.49 3.15
C ALA A 279 8.20 -3.39 2.25
N LYS A 280 8.60 -4.64 2.04
CA LYS A 280 7.74 -5.70 1.49
C LYS A 280 7.51 -6.74 2.59
N PRO A 281 6.43 -6.60 3.40
CA PRO A 281 6.12 -7.53 4.49
C PRO A 281 5.92 -8.95 3.97
N ARG A 282 6.25 -9.98 4.76
CA ARG A 282 5.98 -11.39 4.40
C ARG A 282 4.48 -11.68 4.27
N HIS A 283 3.62 -10.93 4.97
CA HIS A 283 2.16 -11.02 4.78
C HIS A 283 1.67 -10.25 3.54
N SER A 284 2.56 -9.65 2.74
CA SER A 284 2.31 -9.26 1.34
C SER A 284 2.72 -10.42 0.43
N ARG A 285 1.95 -10.72 -0.62
CA ARG A 285 2.26 -11.88 -1.48
C ARG A 285 3.59 -11.62 -2.20
N VAL A 286 4.51 -12.59 -2.18
CA VAL A 286 5.75 -12.47 -2.97
C VAL A 286 5.46 -12.31 -4.48
N VAL A 287 4.36 -12.89 -4.97
CA VAL A 287 3.94 -12.81 -6.38
C VAL A 287 3.26 -11.50 -6.78
N ASN A 288 2.86 -10.65 -5.84
CA ASN A 288 2.25 -9.36 -6.15
C ASN A 288 3.27 -8.21 -6.10
N SER A 289 2.86 -7.06 -6.63
CA SER A 289 3.68 -5.85 -6.63
C SER A 289 3.56 -5.02 -5.36
N GLU A 290 2.71 -5.42 -4.41
CA GLU A 290 2.42 -4.67 -3.19
C GLU A 290 3.65 -4.58 -2.29
N ARG A 291 3.97 -3.34 -1.91
CA ARG A 291 5.00 -2.94 -0.95
C ARG A 291 4.53 -1.68 -0.22
N TYR A 292 5.30 -1.19 0.74
CA TYR A 292 4.92 -0.05 1.56
C TYR A 292 6.04 0.97 1.61
N LEU A 293 5.74 2.21 1.26
CA LEU A 293 6.55 3.36 1.63
C LEU A 293 6.37 3.62 3.11
N VAL A 294 7.47 3.66 3.85
CA VAL A 294 7.48 4.00 5.26
C VAL A 294 8.42 5.18 5.47
N CYS A 295 7.86 6.32 5.87
CA CYS A 295 8.62 7.51 6.16
C CYS A 295 8.64 7.77 7.67
N VAL A 296 9.80 8.14 8.20
CA VAL A 296 10.03 8.33 9.63
C VAL A 296 10.64 9.70 9.87
N ASP A 297 10.16 10.36 10.93
CA ASP A 297 10.62 11.70 11.35
C ASP A 297 10.32 12.78 10.31
N TYR A 298 9.04 13.12 10.14
CA TYR A 298 8.58 14.19 9.25
C TYR A 298 9.20 15.53 9.61
N GLN A 299 9.82 16.21 8.65
CA GLN A 299 10.51 17.48 8.83
C GLN A 299 9.63 18.70 8.50
N GLY A 300 8.52 18.49 7.76
CA GLY A 300 7.71 19.58 7.21
C GLY A 300 8.12 19.94 5.79
N TYR A 301 7.34 20.83 5.15
CA TYR A 301 7.70 21.38 3.85
C TYR A 301 8.99 22.20 3.95
N PRO A 302 9.94 22.04 3.01
CA PRO A 302 11.17 22.83 2.98
C PRO A 302 10.89 24.34 2.89
N ASP A 303 9.87 24.72 2.12
CA ASP A 303 9.38 26.08 1.98
C ASP A 303 7.90 26.09 1.52
N GLU A 304 7.34 27.29 1.40
CA GLU A 304 5.97 27.52 0.96
C GLU A 304 5.74 27.21 -0.53
N ASP A 305 6.78 27.33 -1.36
CA ASP A 305 6.70 27.01 -2.78
C ASP A 305 6.50 25.50 -3.01
N TRP A 306 7.11 24.65 -2.16
CA TRP A 306 6.83 23.22 -2.11
C TRP A 306 5.36 22.95 -1.81
N ARG A 307 4.82 23.54 -0.73
CA ARG A 307 3.42 23.35 -0.35
C ARG A 307 2.48 23.74 -1.48
N CYS A 308 2.68 24.92 -2.05
CA CYS A 308 1.88 25.43 -3.15
C CYS A 308 1.95 24.55 -4.41
N TYR A 309 3.15 24.08 -4.78
CA TYR A 309 3.30 23.21 -5.96
C TYR A 309 2.60 21.86 -5.79
N LEU A 310 2.73 21.25 -4.61
CA LEU A 310 2.13 19.95 -4.35
C LEU A 310 0.60 19.99 -4.34
N ASP A 311 0.02 21.10 -3.86
CA ASP A 311 -1.42 21.35 -3.95
C ASP A 311 -1.85 21.61 -5.41
N GLU A 312 -1.13 22.49 -6.12
CA GLU A 312 -1.41 22.83 -7.52
C GLU A 312 -1.33 21.61 -8.46
N TYR A 313 -0.32 20.76 -8.26
CA TYR A 313 -0.19 19.51 -9.01
C TYR A 313 -1.38 18.59 -8.80
N TYR A 314 -1.93 18.52 -7.58
CA TYR A 314 -3.08 17.67 -7.33
C TYR A 314 -4.35 18.19 -7.98
N GLU A 315 -4.62 19.49 -7.82
CA GLU A 315 -5.84 20.12 -8.32
C GLU A 315 -5.87 20.22 -9.84
N LYS A 316 -4.71 20.48 -10.47
CA LYS A 316 -4.65 20.81 -11.90
C LYS A 316 -3.94 19.76 -12.75
N GLY A 317 -3.13 18.89 -12.14
CA GLY A 317 -2.37 17.88 -12.87
C GLY A 317 -3.23 16.71 -13.31
N PHE A 318 -4.07 16.17 -12.43
CA PHE A 318 -4.94 15.03 -12.74
C PHE A 318 -6.24 15.50 -13.40
N VAL A 319 -6.25 15.57 -14.72
CA VAL A 319 -7.38 16.05 -15.52
C VAL A 319 -8.50 15.02 -15.68
N ASP A 320 -8.16 13.73 -15.60
CA ASP A 320 -9.06 12.59 -15.66
C ASP A 320 -8.40 11.36 -14.99
N ASP A 321 -9.05 10.19 -15.09
CA ASP A 321 -8.52 8.93 -14.56
C ASP A 321 -7.70 8.13 -15.60
N ALA A 322 -7.52 8.67 -16.81
CA ALA A 322 -6.80 8.05 -17.92
C ALA A 322 -5.36 8.59 -18.08
N HIS A 323 -5.08 9.79 -17.58
CA HIS A 323 -3.82 10.49 -17.76
C HIS A 323 -3.08 10.72 -16.44
N VAL A 324 -1.77 10.51 -16.51
CA VAL A 324 -0.82 10.76 -15.45
C VAL A 324 -0.02 12.01 -15.80
N PRO A 325 -0.13 13.11 -15.02
CA PRO A 325 0.71 14.28 -15.20
C PRO A 325 2.17 14.00 -14.84
N GLU A 326 3.10 14.62 -15.55
CA GLU A 326 4.52 14.62 -15.18
C GLU A 326 4.71 15.38 -13.86
N PHE A 327 5.20 14.70 -12.82
CA PHE A 327 5.28 15.25 -11.46
C PHE A 327 6.48 16.18 -11.25
N ILE A 328 7.67 15.73 -11.59
CA ILE A 328 8.89 16.55 -11.66
C ILE A 328 9.73 16.00 -12.81
N PRO A 329 10.66 16.79 -13.37
CA PRO A 329 11.56 16.30 -14.40
C PRO A 329 12.33 15.07 -13.93
N ALA A 330 12.24 13.96 -14.68
CA ALA A 330 12.79 12.67 -14.27
C ALA A 330 14.31 12.74 -14.04
N GLU A 331 15.01 13.61 -14.73
CA GLU A 331 16.45 13.80 -14.59
C GLU A 331 16.87 14.31 -13.21
N TRP A 332 15.97 14.95 -12.44
CA TRP A 332 16.27 15.38 -11.08
C TRP A 332 16.49 14.18 -10.16
N CYS A 333 15.64 13.15 -10.27
CA CYS A 333 15.81 11.90 -9.56
C CYS A 333 17.01 11.10 -10.06
N LEU A 334 17.20 11.04 -11.40
CA LEU A 334 18.21 10.17 -12.01
C LEU A 334 19.65 10.69 -11.88
N LYS A 335 19.84 12.00 -11.66
CA LYS A 335 21.16 12.60 -11.41
C LYS A 335 21.69 12.32 -10.00
N ASP A 336 20.82 12.09 -9.02
CA ASP A 336 21.22 11.69 -7.69
C ASP A 336 21.64 10.22 -7.70
N ALA A 337 22.95 9.97 -7.74
CA ALA A 337 23.50 8.63 -7.86
C ALA A 337 23.16 7.74 -6.65
N THR A 338 23.06 8.32 -5.45
CA THR A 338 22.68 7.58 -4.24
C THR A 338 21.23 7.10 -4.35
N PHE A 339 20.33 8.01 -4.68
CA PHE A 339 18.91 7.69 -4.83
C PHE A 339 18.67 6.69 -5.94
N ARG A 340 19.26 6.92 -7.12
CA ARG A 340 19.13 6.01 -8.25
C ARG A 340 19.66 4.61 -7.91
N SER A 341 20.80 4.52 -7.22
CA SER A 341 21.35 3.23 -6.79
C SER A 341 20.41 2.48 -5.84
N ASP A 342 19.95 3.14 -4.77
CA ASP A 342 19.05 2.54 -3.77
C ASP A 342 17.72 2.08 -4.43
N MET A 343 17.16 2.89 -5.34
CA MET A 343 15.97 2.55 -6.13
C MET A 343 16.19 1.33 -7.04
N CYS A 344 17.30 1.32 -7.79
CA CYS A 344 17.61 0.24 -8.71
C CYS A 344 17.83 -1.08 -7.99
N GLU A 345 18.54 -1.07 -6.86
CA GLU A 345 18.75 -2.24 -6.01
C GLU A 345 17.42 -2.77 -5.48
N MET A 346 16.60 -1.91 -4.88
CA MET A 346 15.29 -2.29 -4.36
C MET A 346 14.40 -2.92 -5.45
N ASN A 347 14.25 -2.27 -6.59
CA ASN A 347 13.44 -2.77 -7.70
C ASN A 347 13.98 -4.13 -8.18
N THR A 348 15.31 -4.27 -8.30
CA THR A 348 15.96 -5.51 -8.76
C THR A 348 15.70 -6.66 -7.81
N VAL A 349 15.88 -6.47 -6.50
CA VAL A 349 15.68 -7.52 -5.50
C VAL A 349 14.21 -7.94 -5.43
N ILE A 350 13.28 -6.98 -5.37
CA ILE A 350 11.85 -7.30 -5.30
C ILE A 350 11.37 -7.98 -6.59
N ALA A 351 11.75 -7.47 -7.76
CA ALA A 351 11.39 -8.06 -9.05
C ALA A 351 11.98 -9.46 -9.21
N THR A 352 13.24 -9.69 -8.82
CA THR A 352 13.86 -11.03 -8.90
C THR A 352 13.10 -12.04 -8.05
N ASN A 353 12.78 -11.69 -6.80
CA ASN A 353 11.98 -12.54 -5.92
C ASN A 353 10.59 -12.81 -6.48
N GLN A 354 9.94 -11.78 -7.05
CA GLN A 354 8.63 -11.94 -7.67
C GLN A 354 8.70 -12.86 -8.89
N LYS A 355 9.70 -12.69 -9.77
CA LYS A 355 9.91 -13.55 -10.94
C LYS A 355 10.11 -15.00 -10.54
N MET A 356 10.96 -15.27 -9.53
CA MET A 356 11.17 -16.61 -9.00
C MET A 356 9.86 -17.23 -8.48
N ALA A 357 9.08 -16.48 -7.71
CA ALA A 357 7.80 -16.96 -7.19
C ALA A 357 6.75 -17.20 -8.29
N LEU A 358 6.68 -16.32 -9.29
CA LEU A 358 5.80 -16.50 -10.45
C LEU A 358 6.18 -17.76 -11.23
N GLN A 359 7.47 -17.99 -11.46
CA GLN A 359 7.95 -19.20 -12.14
C GLN A 359 7.62 -20.47 -11.33
N MET A 360 7.80 -20.45 -10.01
CA MET A 360 7.40 -21.59 -9.15
C MET A 360 5.91 -21.94 -9.30
N ILE A 361 5.03 -20.94 -9.46
CA ILE A 361 3.61 -21.18 -9.70
C ILE A 361 3.38 -21.77 -11.10
N ILE A 362 4.00 -21.20 -12.13
CA ILE A 362 3.89 -21.70 -13.51
C ILE A 362 4.31 -23.17 -13.60
N ASP A 363 5.42 -23.52 -12.94
CA ASP A 363 5.96 -24.88 -12.94
C ASP A 363 5.07 -25.86 -12.16
N ALA A 364 4.43 -25.41 -11.07
CA ALA A 364 3.60 -26.25 -10.20
C ALA A 364 2.13 -26.38 -10.65
N ALA A 365 1.63 -25.47 -11.49
CA ALA A 365 0.23 -25.42 -11.88
C ALA A 365 -0.30 -26.68 -12.58
N PRO A 366 0.43 -27.34 -13.51
CA PRO A 366 -0.06 -28.57 -14.15
C PRO A 366 -0.33 -29.71 -13.16
N ALA A 367 0.55 -29.87 -12.16
CA ALA A 367 0.39 -30.88 -11.12
C ALA A 367 -0.81 -30.56 -10.21
N MET A 368 -1.00 -29.28 -9.87
CA MET A 368 -2.17 -28.83 -9.08
C MET A 368 -3.48 -29.02 -9.84
N ALA A 369 -3.50 -28.78 -11.15
CA ALA A 369 -4.68 -29.01 -11.97
C ALA A 369 -5.10 -30.49 -11.95
N ALA A 370 -4.14 -31.42 -12.04
CA ALA A 370 -4.41 -32.85 -11.92
C ALA A 370 -4.91 -33.24 -10.52
N GLU A 371 -4.34 -32.65 -9.46
CA GLU A 371 -4.78 -32.88 -8.07
C GLU A 371 -6.24 -32.42 -7.84
N LEU A 372 -6.61 -31.26 -8.37
CA LEU A 372 -7.98 -30.74 -8.27
C LEU A 372 -8.98 -31.55 -9.09
N ALA A 373 -8.61 -31.97 -10.30
CA ALA A 373 -9.47 -32.81 -11.15
C ALA A 373 -9.74 -34.17 -10.48
N ALA A 374 -8.70 -34.84 -9.97
CA ALA A 374 -8.86 -36.10 -9.26
C ALA A 374 -9.74 -35.97 -8.00
N LYS A 375 -9.63 -34.85 -7.28
CA LYS A 375 -10.48 -34.59 -6.11
C LYS A 375 -11.95 -34.41 -6.50
N ALA A 376 -12.22 -33.67 -7.58
CA ALA A 376 -13.59 -33.46 -8.07
C ALA A 376 -14.25 -34.78 -8.51
N GLU A 377 -13.50 -35.70 -9.14
CA GLU A 377 -14.00 -37.04 -9.50
C GLU A 377 -14.38 -37.87 -8.27
N VAL A 378 -13.56 -37.81 -7.21
CA VAL A 378 -13.83 -38.52 -5.94
C VAL A 378 -15.06 -37.93 -5.24
N ASP A 379 -15.16 -36.60 -5.18
CA ASP A 379 -16.29 -35.91 -4.54
C ASP A 379 -17.60 -36.22 -5.29
N ALA A 380 -17.61 -36.19 -6.63
CA ALA A 380 -18.76 -36.56 -7.46
C ALA A 380 -19.20 -38.03 -7.25
N ALA A 381 -18.25 -38.97 -7.19
CA ALA A 381 -18.55 -40.38 -6.92
C ALA A 381 -19.07 -40.61 -5.48
N GLY A 382 -18.73 -39.74 -4.53
CA GLY A 382 -19.26 -39.74 -3.17
C GLY A 382 -20.70 -39.23 -3.10
N GLU A 383 -21.02 -38.16 -3.83
CA GLU A 383 -22.36 -37.57 -3.91
C GLU A 383 -23.35 -38.50 -4.62
N GLU A 384 -22.96 -39.17 -5.71
CA GLU A 384 -23.80 -40.18 -6.39
C GLU A 384 -24.16 -41.35 -5.46
N LYS A 385 -23.20 -41.83 -4.65
CA LYS A 385 -23.45 -42.89 -3.66
C LYS A 385 -24.35 -42.43 -2.51
N ALA A 386 -24.25 -41.17 -2.11
CA ALA A 386 -25.11 -40.60 -1.07
C ALA A 386 -26.54 -40.38 -1.59
N ALA A 387 -26.70 -39.96 -2.85
CA ALA A 387 -27.99 -39.80 -3.50
C ALA A 387 -28.70 -41.16 -3.72
N SER A 388 -27.98 -42.19 -4.17
CA SER A 388 -28.56 -43.54 -4.32
C SER A 388 -28.99 -44.15 -2.97
N ALA A 389 -28.27 -43.87 -1.89
CA ALA A 389 -28.62 -44.34 -0.55
C ALA A 389 -29.81 -43.58 0.09
N ALA A 390 -30.12 -42.37 -0.39
CA ALA A 390 -31.27 -41.60 0.06
C ALA A 390 -32.56 -42.02 -0.66
N ASP A 391 -32.48 -42.41 -1.93
CA ASP A 391 -33.61 -42.88 -2.74
C ASP A 391 -34.11 -44.27 -2.26
N ASP A 392 -33.20 -45.15 -1.85
CA ASP A 392 -33.52 -46.45 -1.22
C ASP A 392 -34.15 -46.31 0.19
N GLY A 393 -34.17 -45.10 0.77
CA GLY A 393 -34.67 -44.80 2.11
C GLY A 393 -36.11 -44.29 2.18
N GLU A 394 -36.72 -43.86 1.07
CA GLU A 394 -38.11 -43.34 1.04
C GLU A 394 -39.17 -44.41 0.74
N ASP A 395 -38.80 -45.59 0.21
CA ASP A 395 -39.72 -46.69 -0.08
C ASP A 395 -40.05 -47.58 1.14
N ASN A 396 -39.67 -47.17 2.34
CA ASN A 396 -39.95 -47.89 3.58
C ASN A 396 -40.65 -46.98 4.61
N LYS A 397 -41.85 -46.48 4.27
CA LYS A 397 -42.81 -45.91 5.22
C LYS A 397 -44.25 -46.27 4.90
#